data_AF-A0A350WM55-F1
#
_entry.id   AF-A0A350WM55-F1
#
_cell.length_a   1.000
_cell.length_b   1.000
_cell.length_c   1.000
_cell.angle_alpha   90.00
_cell.angle_beta   90.00
_cell.angle_gamma   90.00
#
_symmetry.space_group_name_H-M   'P 1'
#
loop_
_entity.id
_entity.type
_entity.pdbx_description
1 polymer ?
#
loop_
_entity_poly.entity_id
_entity_poly.type
_entity_poly.pdbx_seq_one_letter_code
_entity_poly.pdbx_strand_id
1 'polypeptide(L)' 'MVSKELLEILRCPSCVREKEGLLTLHKDAWLICQDCGRKYPIVDDIPVMLIDEGDKWVNTAQDALPIPPPEK' A
#
# COMPACT_ATOMS: atom_id res chain seq x y z
N MET A 1 12.91 1.76 25.20
CA MET A 1 12.83 2.55 23.96
C MET A 1 11.96 1.77 23.01
N VAL A 2 10.91 2.38 22.46
CA VAL A 2 10.18 1.76 21.35
C VAL A 2 11.14 1.77 20.15
N SER A 3 11.63 0.59 19.77
CA SER A 3 12.71 0.41 18.81
C SER A 3 12.34 0.84 17.39
N LYS A 4 13.33 0.96 16.49
CA LYS A 4 13.15 1.09 15.03
C LYS A 4 12.10 0.10 14.46
N GLU A 5 11.90 -1.02 15.15
CA GLU A 5 10.89 -2.07 14.99
C GLU A 5 9.43 -1.56 14.86
N LEU A 6 9.08 -0.38 15.39
CA LEU A 6 7.73 0.20 15.32
C LEU A 6 7.51 1.13 14.10
N LEU A 7 8.60 1.60 13.47
CA LEU A 7 8.61 2.44 12.26
C LEU A 7 8.70 1.59 10.97
N GLU A 8 9.02 0.30 11.09
CA GLU A 8 8.94 -0.74 10.05
C GLU A 8 7.51 -1.30 9.83
N ILE A 9 6.48 -0.67 10.39
CA ILE A 9 5.20 -1.32 10.69
C ILE A 9 4.21 -1.40 9.52
N LEU A 10 4.25 -0.49 8.55
CA LEU A 10 3.42 -0.61 7.36
C LEU A 10 4.23 -1.20 6.21
N ARG A 11 4.36 -2.52 6.26
CA ARG A 11 4.89 -3.33 5.16
C ARG A 11 3.75 -3.97 4.39
N CYS A 12 3.98 -4.22 3.11
CA CYS A 12 3.04 -4.94 2.28
C CYS A 12 2.71 -6.31 2.93
N PRO A 13 1.43 -6.60 3.21
CA PRO A 13 1.03 -7.82 3.94
C PRO A 13 1.45 -9.10 3.21
N SER A 14 1.63 -9.03 1.89
CA SER A 14 2.10 -10.14 1.09
C SER A 14 3.63 -10.27 1.03
N CYS A 15 4.37 -9.15 1.02
CA CYS A 15 5.82 -9.19 0.81
C CYS A 15 6.60 -9.25 2.11
N VAL A 16 6.05 -8.76 3.23
CA VAL A 16 6.72 -8.75 4.55
C VAL A 16 7.21 -10.14 5.00
N ARG A 17 6.66 -11.22 4.44
CA ARG A 17 7.06 -12.60 4.72
C ARG A 17 8.34 -13.04 4.00
N GLU A 18 8.66 -12.43 2.86
CA GLU A 18 9.76 -12.86 1.96
C GLU A 18 10.76 -11.74 1.65
N LYS A 19 10.36 -10.46 1.78
CA LYS A 19 11.11 -9.26 1.40
C LYS A 19 10.88 -8.13 2.41
N GLU A 20 11.56 -7.00 2.20
CA GLU A 20 11.37 -5.78 3.00
C GLU A 20 9.94 -5.24 2.91
N GLY A 21 9.27 -5.36 1.76
CA GLY A 21 7.84 -5.04 1.63
C GLY A 21 7.54 -3.56 1.82
N LEU A 22 8.45 -2.68 1.41
CA LEU A 22 8.34 -1.24 1.67
C LEU A 22 7.17 -0.62 0.91
N LEU A 23 6.34 0.15 1.62
CA LEU A 23 5.22 0.90 1.08
C LEU A 23 5.59 2.36 0.91
N THR A 24 5.24 2.95 -0.24
CA THR A 24 5.37 4.37 -0.54
C THR A 24 3.99 5.00 -0.59
N LEU A 25 3.78 6.07 0.16
CA LEU A 25 2.56 6.84 0.11
C LEU A 25 2.52 7.69 -1.17
N HIS A 26 1.47 7.56 -1.96
CA HIS A 26 1.22 8.32 -3.17
C HIS A 26 -0.04 9.17 -3.01
N LYS A 27 0.15 10.50 -3.07
CA LYS A 27 -0.90 11.52 -3.00
C LYS A 27 -1.88 11.34 -1.83
N ASP A 28 -1.40 10.86 -0.68
CA ASP A 28 -2.17 10.60 0.55
C ASP A 28 -3.38 9.64 0.40
N ALA A 29 -3.54 9.02 -0.77
CA ALA A 29 -4.69 8.20 -1.12
C ALA A 29 -4.32 6.74 -1.41
N TRP A 30 -3.03 6.46 -1.61
CA TRP A 30 -2.56 5.15 -2.06
C TRP A 30 -1.25 4.76 -1.40
N LEU A 31 -1.15 3.51 -0.98
CA LEU A 31 0.09 2.88 -0.52
C LEU A 31 0.60 1.92 -1.58
N ILE A 32 1.74 2.24 -2.18
CA ILE A 32 2.34 1.47 -3.28
C ILE A 32 3.50 0.64 -2.75
N CYS A 33 3.45 -0.67 -2.94
CA CYS A 33 4.56 -1.55 -2.59
C CYS A 33 5.66 -1.48 -3.63
N GLN A 34 6.90 -1.19 -3.21
CA GLN A 34 8.06 -1.14 -4.10
C GLN A 34 8.54 -2.53 -4.56
N ASP A 35 8.21 -3.59 -3.81
CA ASP A 35 8.65 -4.95 -4.12
C ASP A 35 7.75 -5.72 -5.11
N CYS A 36 6.43 -5.48 -5.05
CA CYS A 36 5.44 -6.20 -5.86
C CYS A 36 4.56 -5.29 -6.71
N GLY A 37 4.64 -3.97 -6.55
CA GLY A 37 3.85 -3.01 -7.32
C GLY A 37 2.36 -2.94 -6.96
N ARG A 38 1.91 -3.68 -5.95
CA ARG A 38 0.53 -3.59 -5.42
C ARG A 38 0.25 -2.22 -4.86
N LYS A 39 -0.96 -1.73 -5.07
CA LYS A 39 -1.37 -0.38 -4.68
C LYS A 39 -2.64 -0.48 -3.83
N TYR A 40 -2.50 -0.17 -2.55
CA TYR A 40 -3.58 -0.26 -1.58
C TYR A 40 -4.23 1.12 -1.42
N PRO A 41 -5.55 1.25 -1.63
CA PRO A 41 -6.23 2.53 -1.43
C PRO A 41 -6.37 2.87 0.06
N ILE A 42 -6.44 4.17 0.37
CA ILE A 42 -6.75 4.71 1.70
C ILE A 42 -8.16 5.28 1.64
N VAL A 43 -9.09 4.64 2.34
CA VAL A 43 -10.52 4.99 2.36
C VAL A 43 -10.88 5.43 3.77
N ASP A 44 -11.52 6.60 3.92
CA ASP A 44 -11.83 7.21 5.23
C ASP A 44 -10.60 7.30 6.17
N ASP A 45 -9.45 7.71 5.64
CA ASP A 45 -8.16 7.71 6.36
C ASP A 45 -7.69 6.32 6.85
N ILE A 46 -8.35 5.23 6.42
CA ILE A 46 -8.00 3.85 6.76
C ILE A 46 -7.35 3.16 5.55
N PRO A 47 -6.09 2.69 5.65
CA PRO A 47 -5.44 1.97 4.58
C PRO A 47 -6.06 0.58 4.39
N VAL A 48 -6.65 0.33 3.22
CA VAL A 48 -7.24 -0.96 2.85
C VAL A 48 -6.13 -1.91 2.40
N MET A 49 -5.42 -2.50 3.37
CA MET A 49 -4.33 -3.47 3.14
C MET A 49 -4.84 -4.88 2.76
N LEU A 50 -5.85 -4.97 1.90
CA LEU A 50 -6.34 -6.24 1.38
C LEU A 50 -5.57 -6.62 0.11
N ILE A 51 -5.06 -7.86 0.06
CA ILE A 51 -4.25 -8.35 -1.08
C ILE A 51 -5.06 -8.31 -2.38
N ASP A 52 -6.32 -8.75 -2.36
CA ASP A 52 -7.25 -8.69 -3.52
C ASP A 52 -7.39 -7.27 -4.06
N GLU A 53 -7.47 -6.30 -3.15
CA GLU A 53 -7.64 -4.89 -3.54
C GLU A 53 -6.35 -4.35 -4.15
N GLY A 54 -5.20 -4.63 -3.53
CA GLY A 54 -3.90 -4.23 -4.05
C GLY A 54 -3.56 -4.80 -5.43
N ASP A 55 -4.01 -6.03 -5.71
CA ASP A 55 -3.74 -6.75 -6.97
C ASP A 55 -4.44 -6.09 -8.18
N LYS A 56 -5.65 -5.57 -7.99
CA LYS A 56 -6.42 -4.86 -9.05
C LYS A 56 -5.67 -3.68 -9.64
N TRP A 57 -4.83 -3.05 -8.84
CA TRP A 57 -4.11 -1.83 -9.20
C TRP A 57 -2.65 -2.06 -9.57
N VAL A 58 -2.14 -3.31 -9.52
CA VAL A 58 -0.74 -3.63 -9.88
C VAL A 58 -0.37 -3.11 -11.27
N ASN A 59 -1.24 -3.33 -12.25
CA ASN A 59 -1.02 -2.95 -13.64
C ASN A 59 -1.39 -1.50 -13.97
N THR A 60 -2.02 -0.79 -13.02
CA THR A 60 -2.38 0.62 -13.19
C THR A 60 -1.17 1.51 -12.93
N ALA A 61 -0.90 2.45 -13.82
CA ALA A 61 0.16 3.45 -13.59
C ALA A 61 -0.19 4.32 -12.37
N GLN A 62 0.82 4.73 -11.60
CA GLN A 62 0.63 5.55 -10.40
C GLN A 62 -0.14 6.85 -10.69
N ASP A 63 0.13 7.49 -11.83
CA ASP A 63 -0.50 8.74 -12.25
C ASP A 63 -1.94 8.56 -12.75
N ALA A 64 -2.34 7.32 -13.05
CA ALA A 64 -3.68 6.94 -13.47
C ALA A 64 -4.56 6.45 -12.30
N LEU A 65 -4.04 6.47 -11.06
CA LEU A 65 -4.82 6.09 -9.89
C LEU A 65 -5.88 7.15 -9.59
N PRO A 66 -7.16 6.75 -9.41
CA PRO A 66 -8.23 7.67 -9.06
C PRO A 66 -8.05 8.22 -7.63
N ILE A 67 -8.39 9.51 -7.47
CA ILE A 67 -8.35 10.23 -6.18
C ILE A 67 -9.66 11.04 -6.07
N PRO A 68 -10.52 10.79 -5.07
CA PRO A 68 -10.36 9.81 -4.00
C PRO A 68 -10.37 8.36 -4.52
N PRO A 69 -9.72 7.43 -3.82
CA PRO A 69 -9.75 6.02 -4.21
C PRO A 69 -11.20 5.49 -4.14
N PRO A 70 -11.56 4.50 -4.97
CA PRO A 70 -12.92 4.00 -5.00
C PRO A 70 -13.27 3.33 -3.68
N GLU A 71 -14.28 3.87 -3.02
CA GLU A 71 -15.08 3.18 -2.02
C GLU A 71 -15.85 2.08 -2.75
N LYS A 72 -15.55 0.83 -2.45
CA LYS A 72 -16.15 -0.34 -3.12
C LYS A 72 -17.67 -0.37 -2.98
#